data_AF-A0A2G8KH50-F1
#
_entry.id   AF-A0A2G8KH50-F1
#
_cell.length_a   1.000
_cell.length_b   1.000
_cell.length_c   1.000
_cell.angle_alpha   90.00
_cell.angle_beta   90.00
_cell.angle_gamma   90.00
#
_symmetry.space_group_name_H-M   'P 1'
#
loop_
_entity.id
_entity.type
_entity.pdbx_description
1 polymer ?
#
loop_
_entity_poly.entity_id
_entity_poly.type
_entity_poly.pdbx_seq_one_letter_code
_entity_poly.pdbx_strand_id
1 'polypeptide(L)'
;MGSTYPQCWACLILLGSYNRLRDLIVSSIVSMEHLLARLEVASAPLARRLVSLLFNSFHPADQEADIKIERVMHLIRTNEGACRIFYRHAAAQQMSTAEAVALMLLLCRCLRGCIKATQGESPSMNASGDSSISSSGDNELDKENEDVGEDAELSLKDKDVLNGMLEIIAILWTGIGNQLTKPSNQHLKMMLVKKFSKALPDFLANFQDARSIPAIMILASYLPASSIPSFSNGCLSSLKTLPVTATADSFGPLLTCLISWGRGRDVLELIGNWLELTLTSRQKMTDEYAKEEEQDKSRKKKKRRVAFVEPVQPQPLMGLRFLDCIFSHYPSRARLLQSCTNEVIELIAILKKAM
;
A
#
# COMPACT_ATOMS: atom_id res chain seq x y z
N MET A 1 8.92 27.16 -37.75
CA MET A 1 9.02 25.69 -37.90
C MET A 1 7.71 25.10 -37.42
N GLY A 2 6.78 24.90 -38.35
CA GLY A 2 5.43 24.42 -38.07
C GLY A 2 5.19 23.08 -38.76
N SER A 3 4.15 22.40 -38.27
CA SER A 3 3.39 21.36 -38.95
C SER A 3 4.05 19.98 -39.17
N THR A 4 3.88 19.06 -38.21
CA THR A 4 3.73 17.60 -38.44
C THR A 4 3.05 16.87 -37.25
N TYR A 5 1.89 17.30 -36.76
CA TYR A 5 1.09 16.52 -35.80
C TYR A 5 -0.46 16.54 -35.95
N PRO A 6 -1.12 17.00 -37.04
CA PRO A 6 -2.58 16.86 -37.14
C PRO A 6 -3.05 15.44 -37.52
N GLN A 7 -2.20 14.61 -38.15
CA GLN A 7 -2.66 13.37 -38.79
C GLN A 7 -2.86 12.19 -37.81
N CYS A 8 -2.07 12.07 -36.75
CA CYS A 8 -2.29 11.02 -35.73
C CYS A 8 -3.58 11.23 -34.92
N TRP A 9 -4.03 12.49 -34.77
CA TRP A 9 -5.25 12.81 -34.02
C TRP A 9 -6.52 12.42 -34.77
N ALA A 10 -6.55 12.63 -36.09
CA ALA A 10 -7.66 12.22 -36.93
C ALA A 10 -7.82 10.69 -36.97
N CYS A 11 -6.70 9.95 -37.02
CA CYS A 11 -6.72 8.47 -36.97
C CYS A 11 -7.24 7.95 -35.62
N LEU A 12 -6.80 8.51 -34.49
CA LEU A 12 -7.29 8.11 -33.16
C LEU A 12 -8.79 8.40 -32.94
N ILE A 13 -9.31 9.48 -33.53
CA ILE A 13 -10.75 9.81 -33.47
C ILE A 13 -11.56 8.88 -34.39
N LEU A 14 -11.08 8.58 -35.60
CA LEU A 14 -11.76 7.67 -36.54
C LEU A 14 -11.76 6.21 -36.07
N LEU A 15 -10.70 5.77 -35.39
CA LEU A 15 -10.64 4.44 -34.76
C LEU A 15 -11.63 4.30 -33.59
N GLY A 16 -12.12 5.41 -33.02
CA GLY A 16 -13.18 5.47 -32.00
C GLY A 16 -14.50 4.80 -32.39
N SER A 17 -14.75 4.58 -33.68
CA SER A 17 -16.08 4.20 -34.18
C SER A 17 -16.24 2.73 -34.61
N TYR A 18 -15.16 1.94 -34.72
CA TYR A 18 -15.25 0.55 -35.21
C TYR A 18 -14.44 -0.43 -34.33
N ASN A 19 -15.15 -1.20 -33.50
CA ASN A 19 -14.58 -2.09 -32.47
C ASN A 19 -13.81 -3.33 -32.99
N ARG A 20 -13.94 -3.73 -34.25
CA ARG A 20 -13.33 -4.97 -34.77
C ARG A 20 -12.15 -4.78 -35.73
N LEU A 21 -11.84 -3.55 -36.12
CA LEU A 21 -10.72 -3.21 -37.02
C LEU A 21 -9.54 -2.53 -36.28
N ARG A 22 -9.67 -2.28 -34.97
CA ARG A 22 -8.67 -1.56 -34.16
C ARG A 22 -7.36 -2.31 -34.03
N ASP A 23 -7.40 -3.60 -33.70
CA ASP A 23 -6.20 -4.34 -33.32
C ASP A 23 -5.24 -4.56 -34.50
N LEU A 24 -5.79 -4.74 -35.72
CA LEU A 24 -5.02 -4.93 -36.95
C LEU A 24 -4.46 -3.62 -37.54
N ILE A 25 -5.20 -2.51 -37.44
CA ILE A 25 -4.80 -1.22 -38.06
C ILE A 25 -3.95 -0.37 -37.11
N VAL A 26 -4.19 -0.45 -35.80
CA VAL A 26 -3.36 0.28 -34.81
C VAL A 26 -1.95 -0.29 -34.79
N SER A 27 -1.80 -1.62 -34.79
CA SER A 27 -0.50 -2.30 -34.83
C SER A 27 0.29 -1.99 -36.12
N SER A 28 -0.39 -1.77 -37.25
CA SER A 28 0.27 -1.45 -38.53
C SER A 28 0.68 0.02 -38.68
N ILE A 29 0.15 0.93 -37.85
CA ILE A 29 0.40 2.38 -37.95
C ILE A 29 1.24 2.90 -36.76
N VAL A 30 1.12 2.31 -35.56
CA VAL A 30 1.86 2.72 -34.35
C VAL A 30 2.26 1.49 -33.54
N SER A 31 3.54 1.35 -33.21
CA SER A 31 4.03 0.23 -32.38
C SER A 31 3.44 0.26 -30.96
N MET A 32 3.30 -0.92 -30.35
CA MET A 32 2.84 -1.06 -28.96
C MET A 32 3.70 -0.27 -27.98
N GLU A 33 5.02 -0.27 -28.17
CA GLU A 33 5.98 0.46 -27.33
C GLU A 33 5.70 1.97 -27.33
N HIS A 34 5.36 2.56 -28.48
CA HIS A 34 5.01 3.98 -28.55
C HIS A 34 3.69 4.30 -27.83
N LEU A 35 2.70 3.40 -27.91
CA LEU A 35 1.44 3.56 -27.18
C LEU A 35 1.64 3.48 -25.66
N LEU A 36 2.49 2.55 -25.20
CA LEU A 36 2.83 2.40 -23.79
C LEU A 36 3.63 3.59 -23.26
N ALA A 37 4.66 4.04 -23.98
CA ALA A 37 5.40 5.24 -23.63
C ALA A 37 4.49 6.47 -23.56
N ARG A 38 3.51 6.57 -24.48
CA ARG A 38 2.52 7.66 -24.42
C ARG A 38 1.56 7.52 -23.25
N LEU A 39 1.17 6.30 -22.88
CA LEU A 39 0.29 6.03 -21.75
C LEU A 39 0.93 6.45 -20.42
N GLU A 40 2.22 6.18 -20.24
CA GLU A 40 2.96 6.53 -19.02
C GLU A 40 2.89 8.02 -18.67
N VAL A 41 2.97 8.88 -19.69
CA VAL A 41 2.95 10.35 -19.54
C VAL A 41 1.60 10.98 -19.90
N ALA A 42 0.56 10.17 -20.12
CA ALA A 42 -0.74 10.65 -20.56
C ALA A 42 -1.48 11.42 -19.46
N SER A 43 -2.17 12.50 -19.85
CA SER A 43 -3.18 13.13 -18.99
C SER A 43 -4.36 12.18 -18.77
N ALA A 44 -5.10 12.34 -17.66
CA ALA A 44 -6.19 11.44 -17.30
C ALA A 44 -7.23 11.19 -18.43
N PRO A 45 -7.67 12.20 -19.21
CA PRO A 45 -8.58 11.94 -20.34
C PRO A 45 -7.95 11.07 -21.44
N LEU A 46 -6.67 11.28 -21.75
CA LEU A 46 -5.95 10.50 -22.76
C LEU A 46 -5.67 9.08 -22.27
N ALA A 47 -5.21 8.94 -21.02
CA ALA A 47 -4.97 7.65 -20.40
C ALA A 47 -6.23 6.78 -20.42
N ARG A 48 -7.40 7.35 -20.12
CA ARG A 48 -8.67 6.62 -20.21
C ARG A 48 -8.96 6.05 -21.59
N ARG A 49 -8.70 6.83 -22.66
CA ARG A 49 -8.89 6.39 -24.05
C ARG A 49 -7.88 5.33 -24.47
N LEU A 50 -6.60 5.53 -24.13
CA LEU A 50 -5.54 4.57 -24.42
C LEU A 50 -5.79 3.24 -23.69
N VAL A 51 -6.19 3.27 -22.43
CA VAL A 51 -6.56 2.05 -21.70
C VAL A 51 -7.77 1.38 -22.33
N SER A 52 -8.80 2.11 -22.73
CA SER A 52 -9.95 1.52 -23.44
C SER A 52 -9.56 0.85 -24.76
N LEU A 53 -8.53 1.35 -25.44
CA LEU A 53 -7.99 0.75 -26.66
C LEU A 53 -7.18 -0.51 -26.35
N LEU A 54 -6.33 -0.46 -25.33
CA LEU A 54 -5.38 -1.52 -24.97
C LEU A 54 -5.97 -2.60 -24.06
N PHE A 55 -7.19 -2.41 -23.54
CA PHE A 55 -7.75 -3.22 -22.46
C PHE A 55 -7.76 -4.71 -22.81
N ASN A 56 -8.31 -5.08 -23.96
CA ASN A 56 -8.40 -6.49 -24.36
C ASN A 56 -7.04 -7.12 -24.68
N SER A 57 -6.02 -6.31 -25.00
CA SER A 57 -4.66 -6.81 -25.27
C SER A 57 -3.93 -7.24 -23.99
N PHE A 58 -4.16 -6.53 -22.88
CA PHE A 58 -3.46 -6.78 -21.60
C PHE A 58 -4.35 -7.36 -20.50
N HIS A 59 -5.67 -7.25 -20.62
CA HIS A 59 -6.64 -7.84 -19.71
C HIS A 59 -7.83 -8.46 -20.47
N PRO A 60 -7.59 -9.54 -21.24
CA PRO A 60 -8.68 -10.26 -21.89
C PRO A 60 -9.53 -11.00 -20.85
N ALA A 61 -10.82 -10.68 -20.77
CA ALA A 61 -11.72 -11.17 -19.72
C ALA A 61 -11.84 -12.71 -19.70
N ASP A 62 -11.91 -13.33 -20.87
CA ASP A 62 -12.21 -14.76 -21.05
C ASP A 62 -10.98 -15.66 -21.20
N GLN A 63 -9.79 -15.19 -20.79
CA GLN A 63 -8.55 -15.98 -20.87
C GLN A 63 -8.21 -16.66 -19.54
N GLU A 64 -7.43 -17.73 -19.64
CA GLU A 64 -6.94 -18.52 -18.51
C GLU A 64 -5.98 -17.73 -17.62
N ALA A 65 -5.75 -18.28 -16.41
CA ALA A 65 -4.94 -17.68 -15.38
C ALA A 65 -3.50 -17.38 -15.85
N ASP A 66 -2.87 -18.33 -16.53
CA ASP A 66 -1.47 -18.21 -16.95
C ASP A 66 -1.30 -17.13 -18.01
N ILE A 67 -2.21 -17.08 -18.99
CA ILE A 67 -2.24 -16.03 -20.01
C ILE A 67 -2.40 -14.66 -19.35
N LYS A 68 -3.26 -14.52 -18.34
CA LYS A 68 -3.42 -13.25 -17.61
C LYS A 68 -2.15 -12.85 -16.87
N ILE A 69 -1.44 -13.79 -16.23
CA ILE A 69 -0.15 -13.53 -15.59
C ILE A 69 0.89 -13.12 -16.64
N GLU A 70 0.99 -13.84 -17.76
CA GLU A 70 1.91 -13.51 -18.85
C GLU A 70 1.70 -12.11 -19.41
N ARG A 71 0.44 -11.70 -19.61
CA ARG A 71 0.12 -10.33 -20.07
C ARG A 71 0.53 -9.27 -19.06
N VAL A 72 0.32 -9.51 -17.76
CA VAL A 72 0.79 -8.63 -16.68
C VAL A 72 2.32 -8.53 -16.71
N MET A 73 3.02 -9.68 -16.73
CA MET A 73 4.49 -9.72 -16.79
C MET A 73 5.02 -8.98 -18.00
N HIS A 74 4.45 -9.23 -19.18
CA HIS A 74 4.86 -8.59 -20.42
C HIS A 74 4.69 -7.08 -20.34
N LEU A 75 3.58 -6.59 -19.80
CA LEU A 75 3.36 -5.16 -19.62
C LEU A 75 4.36 -4.53 -18.64
N ILE A 76 4.65 -5.21 -17.51
CA ILE A 76 5.66 -4.75 -16.55
C ILE A 76 7.05 -4.68 -17.21
N ARG A 77 7.46 -5.74 -17.90
CA ARG A 77 8.78 -5.83 -18.58
C ARG A 77 8.93 -4.82 -19.70
N THR A 78 7.83 -4.46 -20.38
CA THR A 78 7.85 -3.53 -21.51
C THR A 78 7.88 -2.08 -21.03
N ASN A 79 6.99 -1.71 -20.12
CA ASN A 79 6.97 -0.38 -19.51
C ASN A 79 6.19 -0.41 -18.20
N GLU A 80 6.92 -0.40 -17.08
CA GLU A 80 6.34 -0.39 -15.74
C GLU A 80 5.49 0.85 -15.42
N GLY A 81 5.87 2.03 -15.90
CA GLY A 81 5.13 3.26 -15.69
C GLY A 81 3.77 3.19 -16.37
N ALA A 82 3.76 2.79 -17.63
CA ALA A 82 2.55 2.51 -18.39
C ALA A 82 1.69 1.43 -17.73
N CYS A 83 2.31 0.38 -17.17
CA CYS A 83 1.61 -0.67 -16.43
C CYS A 83 0.81 -0.11 -15.23
N ARG A 84 1.45 0.73 -14.42
CA ARG A 84 0.80 1.40 -13.28
C ARG A 84 -0.37 2.27 -13.73
N ILE A 85 -0.20 3.06 -14.80
CA ILE A 85 -1.26 3.91 -15.35
C ILE A 85 -2.39 3.05 -15.93
N PHE A 86 -2.06 1.97 -16.63
CA PHE A 86 -3.01 1.03 -17.22
C PHE A 86 -3.96 0.47 -16.17
N TYR A 87 -3.43 -0.20 -15.14
CA TYR A 87 -4.28 -0.84 -14.13
C TYR A 87 -5.03 0.15 -13.25
N ARG A 88 -4.47 1.35 -13.00
CA ARG A 88 -5.18 2.42 -12.30
C ARG A 88 -6.45 2.84 -13.04
N HIS A 89 -6.35 3.06 -14.34
CA HIS A 89 -7.51 3.46 -15.14
C HIS A 89 -8.41 2.27 -15.49
N ALA A 90 -7.86 1.07 -15.66
CA ALA A 90 -8.64 -0.15 -15.88
C ALA A 90 -9.58 -0.41 -14.70
N ALA A 91 -9.07 -0.39 -13.46
CA ALA A 91 -9.87 -0.55 -12.25
C ALA A 91 -10.93 0.54 -12.07
N ALA A 92 -10.66 1.75 -12.54
CA ALA A 92 -11.57 2.88 -12.40
C ALA A 92 -12.74 2.88 -13.40
N GLN A 93 -12.59 2.26 -14.58
CA GLN A 93 -13.55 2.47 -15.68
C GLN A 93 -13.90 1.24 -16.52
N GLN A 94 -13.06 0.19 -16.55
CA GLN A 94 -13.27 -0.98 -17.43
C GLN A 94 -13.51 -2.27 -16.64
N MET A 95 -12.81 -2.46 -15.53
CA MET A 95 -12.92 -3.68 -14.72
C MET A 95 -14.10 -3.59 -13.75
N SER A 96 -14.84 -4.68 -13.63
CA SER A 96 -15.72 -4.91 -12.48
C SER A 96 -14.91 -5.12 -11.20
N THR A 97 -15.57 -4.92 -10.05
CA THR A 97 -14.94 -5.19 -8.74
C THR A 97 -14.53 -6.66 -8.61
N ALA A 98 -15.32 -7.59 -9.17
CA ALA A 98 -15.01 -9.02 -9.14
C ALA A 98 -13.77 -9.37 -9.98
N GLU A 99 -13.63 -8.81 -11.19
CA GLU A 99 -12.46 -9.02 -12.06
C GLU A 99 -11.17 -8.48 -11.43
N ALA A 100 -11.23 -7.28 -10.83
CA ALA A 100 -10.10 -6.71 -10.12
C ALA A 100 -9.67 -7.60 -8.94
N VAL A 101 -10.63 -8.10 -8.14
CA VAL A 101 -10.37 -9.03 -7.04
C VAL A 101 -9.77 -10.33 -7.53
N ALA A 102 -10.31 -10.92 -8.61
CA ALA A 102 -9.80 -12.15 -9.21
C ALA A 102 -8.34 -11.99 -9.67
N LEU A 103 -8.02 -10.88 -10.33
CA LEU A 103 -6.65 -10.58 -10.75
C LEU A 103 -5.72 -10.39 -9.53
N MET A 104 -6.15 -9.67 -8.49
CA MET A 104 -5.36 -9.49 -7.27
C MET A 104 -5.04 -10.83 -6.60
N LEU A 105 -6.02 -11.74 -6.54
CA LEU A 105 -5.83 -13.08 -5.96
C LEU A 105 -4.90 -13.95 -6.82
N LEU A 106 -5.01 -13.83 -8.15
CA LEU A 106 -4.14 -14.53 -9.08
C LEU A 106 -2.68 -14.09 -8.95
N LEU A 107 -2.43 -12.77 -8.91
CA LEU A 107 -1.09 -12.22 -8.69
C LEU A 107 -0.55 -12.57 -7.30
N CYS A 108 -1.40 -12.55 -6.27
CA CYS A 108 -1.02 -12.99 -4.92
C CYS A 108 -0.58 -14.46 -4.89
N ARG A 109 -1.31 -15.34 -5.60
CA ARG A 109 -0.93 -16.76 -5.73
C ARG A 109 0.42 -16.90 -6.42
N CYS A 110 0.64 -16.19 -7.53
CA CYS A 110 1.90 -16.19 -8.26
C CYS A 110 3.09 -15.74 -7.37
N LEU A 111 2.94 -14.62 -6.66
CA LEU A 111 3.97 -14.09 -5.74
C LEU A 111 4.32 -15.09 -4.63
N ARG A 112 3.31 -15.72 -4.01
CA ARG A 112 3.54 -16.71 -2.95
C ARG A 112 4.17 -18.00 -3.49
N GLY A 113 3.79 -18.43 -4.70
CA GLY A 113 4.42 -19.55 -5.39
C GLY A 113 5.92 -19.30 -5.58
N CYS A 114 6.29 -18.10 -6.03
CA CYS A 114 7.69 -17.71 -6.18
C CYS A 114 8.45 -17.76 -4.84
N ILE A 115 7.84 -17.31 -3.74
CA ILE A 115 8.44 -17.39 -2.40
C ILE A 115 8.66 -18.84 -1.98
N LYS A 116 7.63 -19.70 -2.08
CA LYS A 116 7.71 -21.12 -1.69
C LYS A 116 8.77 -21.88 -2.49
N ALA A 117 8.83 -21.66 -3.80
CA ALA A 117 9.82 -22.30 -4.68
C ALA A 117 11.27 -22.02 -4.24
N THR A 118 11.54 -20.86 -3.65
CA THR A 118 12.88 -20.54 -3.13
C THR A 118 13.18 -21.06 -1.74
N GLN A 119 12.15 -21.39 -0.96
CA GLN A 119 12.32 -21.97 0.37
C GLN A 119 12.56 -23.48 0.33
N GLY A 120 12.59 -24.09 -0.86
CA GLY A 120 12.89 -25.51 -1.03
C GLY A 120 11.72 -26.44 -0.65
N GLU A 121 10.52 -25.90 -0.45
CA GLU A 121 9.29 -26.70 -0.35
C GLU A 121 8.98 -27.28 -1.74
N SER A 122 9.63 -28.39 -2.06
CA SER A 122 9.19 -29.27 -3.16
C SER A 122 7.77 -29.76 -2.82
N PRO A 123 6.85 -29.89 -3.80
CA PRO A 123 5.54 -30.46 -3.52
C PRO A 123 5.74 -31.89 -3.00
N SER A 124 5.40 -32.10 -1.73
CA SER A 124 5.48 -33.41 -1.10
C SER A 124 4.53 -34.37 -1.82
N MET A 125 5.06 -35.17 -2.74
CA MET A 125 4.42 -36.40 -3.17
C MET A 125 4.21 -37.30 -1.95
N ASN A 126 2.97 -37.38 -1.47
CA ASN A 126 2.50 -38.52 -0.70
C ASN A 126 1.07 -38.84 -1.14
N ALA A 127 0.99 -39.57 -2.26
CA ALA A 127 -0.15 -40.41 -2.56
C ALA A 127 -0.05 -41.68 -1.70
N SER A 128 -0.93 -41.83 -0.72
CA SER A 128 -1.34 -43.13 -0.18
C SER A 128 -2.67 -42.93 0.52
N GLY A 129 -3.70 -43.56 -0.05
CA GLY A 129 -5.05 -43.48 0.45
C GLY A 129 -5.21 -44.20 1.79
N ASP A 130 -6.09 -43.65 2.62
CA ASP A 130 -6.97 -44.49 3.41
C ASP A 130 -8.34 -43.82 3.52
N SER A 131 -9.35 -44.64 3.28
CA SER A 131 -10.76 -44.30 3.28
C SER A 131 -11.32 -44.69 4.65
N SER A 132 -11.63 -43.70 5.49
CA SER A 132 -12.56 -43.90 6.59
C SER A 132 -13.53 -42.73 6.69
N ILE A 133 -14.75 -43.01 6.24
CA ILE A 133 -15.97 -42.24 6.46
C ILE A 133 -16.21 -42.09 7.96
N SER A 134 -16.29 -40.86 8.45
CA SER A 134 -17.14 -40.53 9.60
C SER A 134 -17.68 -39.11 9.46
N SER A 135 -18.98 -39.02 9.33
CA SER A 135 -19.81 -37.83 9.22
C SER A 135 -19.73 -36.92 10.45
N SER A 136 -19.53 -35.61 10.23
CA SER A 136 -20.25 -34.52 10.91
C SER A 136 -20.05 -33.23 10.14
N GLY A 137 -21.17 -32.53 9.93
CA GLY A 137 -21.31 -31.41 9.01
C GLY A 137 -20.59 -30.12 9.40
N ASP A 138 -20.60 -29.22 8.42
CA ASP A 138 -20.17 -27.83 8.43
C ASP A 138 -18.65 -27.60 8.33
N ASN A 139 -18.13 -27.68 7.09
CA ASN A 139 -16.99 -26.89 6.57
C ASN A 139 -16.75 -27.19 5.07
N GLU A 140 -17.54 -26.60 4.17
CA GLU A 140 -17.42 -26.81 2.71
C GLU A 140 -16.73 -25.66 1.95
N LEU A 141 -16.02 -24.73 2.62
CA LEU A 141 -15.36 -23.59 1.95
C LEU A 141 -13.82 -23.56 2.06
N ASP A 142 -13.19 -24.63 2.55
CA ASP A 142 -11.72 -24.71 2.66
C ASP A 142 -11.10 -25.87 1.85
N LYS A 143 -11.85 -26.41 0.86
CA LYS A 143 -11.32 -27.33 -0.16
C LYS A 143 -11.50 -26.75 -1.56
N GLU A 144 -10.73 -25.72 -1.89
CA GLU A 144 -10.54 -25.33 -3.29
C GLU A 144 -9.05 -25.14 -3.58
N ASN A 145 -8.48 -26.20 -4.15
CA ASN A 145 -7.38 -26.27 -5.10
C ASN A 145 -6.07 -25.55 -4.73
N GLU A 146 -5.14 -26.30 -4.14
CA GLU A 146 -3.69 -26.14 -4.35
C GLU A 146 -3.24 -26.75 -5.69
N ASP A 147 -4.13 -26.88 -6.67
CA ASP A 147 -3.86 -27.59 -7.92
C ASP A 147 -3.55 -26.63 -9.07
N VAL A 148 -2.38 -26.89 -9.66
CA VAL A 148 -1.77 -26.41 -10.92
C VAL A 148 -1.54 -24.90 -11.11
N GLY A 149 -0.27 -24.55 -10.96
CA GLY A 149 0.43 -23.46 -11.65
C GLY A 149 1.90 -23.87 -11.79
N GLU A 150 2.13 -25.12 -12.18
CA GLU A 150 3.43 -25.59 -12.67
C GLU A 150 3.61 -24.97 -14.07
N ASP A 151 4.78 -24.43 -14.35
CA ASP A 151 5.22 -23.87 -15.66
C ASP A 151 5.13 -22.35 -15.91
N ALA A 152 5.04 -21.50 -14.88
CA ALA A 152 5.57 -20.15 -15.01
C ALA A 152 7.00 -20.11 -14.49
N GLU A 153 7.98 -20.02 -15.39
CA GLU A 153 9.43 -19.87 -15.15
C GLU A 153 9.76 -18.50 -14.49
N LEU A 154 8.99 -18.12 -13.46
CA LEU A 154 9.17 -16.92 -12.65
C LEU A 154 9.93 -17.31 -11.39
N SER A 155 11.21 -16.95 -11.34
CA SER A 155 12.04 -17.08 -10.14
C SER A 155 12.03 -15.77 -9.34
N LEU A 156 12.32 -15.81 -8.03
CA LEU A 156 12.59 -14.60 -7.22
C LEU A 156 13.73 -13.70 -7.75
N LYS A 157 14.46 -14.16 -8.77
CA LYS A 157 15.45 -13.37 -9.49
C LYS A 157 14.81 -12.24 -10.32
N ASP A 158 13.56 -12.38 -10.73
CA ASP A 158 12.81 -11.36 -11.48
C ASP A 158 12.23 -10.29 -10.54
N LYS A 159 13.08 -9.67 -9.71
CA LYS A 159 12.68 -8.69 -8.69
C LYS A 159 11.81 -7.57 -9.25
N ASP A 160 12.15 -7.04 -10.42
CA ASP A 160 11.38 -5.95 -11.04
C ASP A 160 9.95 -6.38 -11.40
N VAL A 161 9.77 -7.61 -11.88
CA VAL A 161 8.45 -8.15 -12.21
C VAL A 161 7.62 -8.36 -10.94
N LEU A 162 8.23 -8.94 -9.89
CA LEU A 162 7.54 -9.21 -8.63
C LEU A 162 7.16 -7.89 -7.90
N ASN A 163 8.05 -6.90 -7.93
CA ASN A 163 7.78 -5.56 -7.42
C ASN A 163 6.64 -4.90 -8.21
N GLY A 164 6.66 -5.02 -9.54
CA GLY A 164 5.57 -4.56 -10.40
C GLY A 164 4.23 -5.25 -10.09
N MET A 165 4.22 -6.56 -9.82
CA MET A 165 3.00 -7.28 -9.43
C MET A 165 2.45 -6.77 -8.10
N LEU A 166 3.29 -6.55 -7.09
CA LEU A 166 2.87 -5.95 -5.81
C LEU A 166 2.27 -4.55 -6.01
N GLU A 167 2.91 -3.71 -6.82
CA GLU A 167 2.42 -2.38 -7.18
C GLU A 167 1.03 -2.46 -7.83
N ILE A 168 0.82 -3.39 -8.77
CA ILE A 168 -0.47 -3.60 -9.42
C ILE A 168 -1.54 -4.01 -8.41
N ILE A 169 -1.26 -4.97 -7.52
CA ILE A 169 -2.22 -5.38 -6.49
C ILE A 169 -2.61 -4.16 -5.62
N ALA A 170 -1.62 -3.37 -5.18
CA ALA A 170 -1.87 -2.17 -4.38
C ALA A 170 -2.70 -1.12 -5.15
N ILE A 171 -2.41 -0.91 -6.43
CA ILE A 171 -3.15 0.00 -7.32
C ILE A 171 -4.60 -0.47 -7.49
N LEU A 172 -4.81 -1.76 -7.77
CA LEU A 172 -6.14 -2.34 -7.93
C LEU A 172 -6.95 -2.18 -6.65
N TRP A 173 -6.40 -2.59 -5.48
CA TRP A 173 -7.10 -2.46 -4.20
C TRP A 173 -7.47 -1.00 -3.92
N THR A 174 -6.55 -0.07 -4.19
CA THR A 174 -6.82 1.36 -4.04
C THR A 174 -7.95 1.84 -4.94
N GLY A 175 -7.95 1.42 -6.21
CA GLY A 175 -8.97 1.77 -7.20
C GLY A 175 -10.37 1.26 -6.83
N ILE A 176 -10.47 0.03 -6.33
CA ILE A 176 -11.76 -0.58 -5.96
C ILE A 176 -12.13 -0.40 -4.49
N GLY A 177 -11.31 0.28 -3.69
CA GLY A 177 -11.48 0.37 -2.23
C GLY A 177 -12.86 0.88 -1.80
N ASN A 178 -13.36 1.93 -2.45
CA ASN A 178 -14.71 2.48 -2.20
C ASN A 178 -15.84 1.55 -2.66
N GLN A 179 -15.59 0.67 -3.64
CA GLN A 179 -16.57 -0.33 -4.05
C GLN A 179 -16.62 -1.49 -3.05
N LEU A 180 -15.47 -1.85 -2.46
CA LEU A 180 -15.37 -2.89 -1.43
C LEU A 180 -16.01 -2.50 -0.09
N THR A 181 -16.28 -1.23 0.15
CA THR A 181 -17.04 -0.80 1.36
C THR A 181 -18.55 -0.97 1.20
N LYS A 182 -19.05 -1.24 -0.01
CA LYS A 182 -20.48 -1.44 -0.26
C LYS A 182 -20.92 -2.83 0.25
N PRO A 183 -22.12 -2.94 0.87
CA PRO A 183 -22.61 -4.23 1.39
C PRO A 183 -22.65 -5.35 0.34
N SER A 184 -22.95 -5.03 -0.92
CA SER A 184 -23.00 -6.00 -2.05
C SER A 184 -21.65 -6.70 -2.29
N ASN A 185 -20.54 -6.04 -1.97
CA ASN A 185 -19.17 -6.52 -2.23
C ASN A 185 -18.48 -7.04 -0.96
N GLN A 186 -19.22 -7.19 0.14
CA GLN A 186 -18.64 -7.58 1.42
C GLN A 186 -17.96 -8.96 1.35
N HIS A 187 -18.52 -9.91 0.60
CA HIS A 187 -17.91 -11.22 0.39
C HIS A 187 -16.55 -11.13 -0.31
N LEU A 188 -16.42 -10.29 -1.35
CA LEU A 188 -15.15 -10.05 -2.04
C LEU A 188 -14.10 -9.44 -1.10
N LYS A 189 -14.53 -8.46 -0.28
CA LYS A 189 -13.66 -7.86 0.74
C LYS A 189 -13.16 -8.90 1.73
N MET A 190 -14.05 -9.75 2.25
CA MET A 190 -13.68 -10.82 3.20
C MET A 190 -12.70 -11.82 2.57
N MET A 191 -12.90 -12.18 1.31
CA MET A 191 -12.00 -13.06 0.56
C MET A 191 -10.60 -12.45 0.42
N LEU A 192 -10.50 -11.18 0.04
CA LEU A 192 -9.22 -10.46 -0.03
C LEU A 192 -8.54 -10.40 1.34
N VAL A 193 -9.27 -10.02 2.39
CA VAL A 193 -8.73 -9.96 3.75
C VAL A 193 -8.21 -11.33 4.19
N LYS A 194 -9.00 -12.41 4.02
CA LYS A 194 -8.58 -13.78 4.38
C LYS A 194 -7.29 -14.19 3.65
N LYS A 195 -7.18 -13.93 2.34
CA LYS A 195 -5.99 -14.33 1.57
C LYS A 195 -4.78 -13.46 1.87
N PHE A 196 -4.92 -12.14 1.89
CA PHE A 196 -3.79 -11.24 2.10
C PHE A 196 -3.31 -11.21 3.55
N SER A 197 -4.15 -11.52 4.55
CA SER A 197 -3.67 -11.66 5.93
C SER A 197 -2.68 -12.82 6.09
N LYS A 198 -2.83 -13.88 5.29
CA LYS A 198 -1.88 -15.00 5.25
C LYS A 198 -0.66 -14.70 4.38
N ALA A 199 -0.79 -13.85 3.35
CA ALA A 199 0.27 -13.55 2.40
C ALA A 199 1.21 -12.41 2.85
N LEU A 200 0.67 -11.41 3.55
CA LEU A 200 1.40 -10.20 3.92
C LEU A 200 2.65 -10.49 4.77
N PRO A 201 2.63 -11.41 5.76
CA PRO A 201 3.85 -11.75 6.49
C PRO A 201 4.96 -12.28 5.59
N ASP A 202 4.61 -13.15 4.62
CA ASP A 202 5.56 -13.67 3.64
C ASP A 202 6.12 -12.53 2.79
N PHE A 203 5.28 -11.59 2.37
CA PHE A 203 5.71 -10.43 1.58
C PHE A 203 6.63 -9.51 2.38
N LEU A 204 6.28 -9.22 3.63
CA LEU A 204 7.07 -8.41 4.55
C LEU A 204 8.41 -9.05 4.90
N ALA A 205 8.56 -10.38 4.81
CA ALA A 205 9.82 -11.06 5.05
C ALA A 205 10.73 -11.05 3.81
N ASN A 206 10.16 -11.29 2.63
CA ASN A 206 10.94 -11.57 1.41
C ASN A 206 11.16 -10.36 0.50
N PHE A 207 10.31 -9.32 0.57
CA PHE A 207 10.39 -8.15 -0.31
C PHE A 207 10.77 -6.88 0.44
N GLN A 208 12.09 -6.62 0.54
CA GLN A 208 12.65 -5.47 1.26
C GLN A 208 13.13 -4.33 0.35
N ASP A 209 12.85 -4.40 -0.94
CA ASP A 209 13.31 -3.39 -1.88
C ASP A 209 12.54 -2.07 -1.67
N ALA A 210 13.19 -0.93 -1.95
CA ALA A 210 12.59 0.40 -1.78
C ALA A 210 11.27 0.58 -2.56
N ARG A 211 11.07 -0.22 -3.61
CA ARG A 211 9.85 -0.24 -4.43
C ARG A 211 8.73 -1.12 -3.87
N SER A 212 9.07 -2.27 -3.29
CA SER A 212 8.05 -3.22 -2.78
C SER A 212 7.44 -2.75 -1.48
N ILE A 213 8.25 -2.15 -0.60
CA ILE A 213 7.80 -1.72 0.73
C ILE A 213 6.57 -0.80 0.64
N PRO A 214 6.56 0.30 -0.14
CA PRO A 214 5.38 1.15 -0.26
C PRO A 214 4.11 0.39 -0.70
N ALA A 215 4.22 -0.52 -1.67
CA ALA A 215 3.09 -1.34 -2.13
C ALA A 215 2.58 -2.24 -1.00
N ILE A 216 3.49 -2.93 -0.29
CA ILE A 216 3.13 -3.81 0.84
C ILE A 216 2.49 -3.02 1.98
N MET A 217 2.97 -1.81 2.26
CA MET A 217 2.38 -0.94 3.28
C MET A 217 0.95 -0.50 2.89
N ILE A 218 0.71 -0.19 1.61
CA ILE A 218 -0.64 0.09 1.11
C ILE A 218 -1.55 -1.13 1.34
N LEU A 219 -1.09 -2.34 0.99
CA LEU A 219 -1.84 -3.58 1.22
C LEU A 219 -2.15 -3.79 2.71
N ALA A 220 -1.15 -3.60 3.58
CA ALA A 220 -1.30 -3.70 5.03
C ALA A 220 -2.36 -2.72 5.57
N SER A 221 -2.42 -1.50 5.01
CA SER A 221 -3.39 -0.48 5.41
C SER A 221 -4.84 -0.86 5.14
N TYR A 222 -5.10 -1.77 4.19
CA TYR A 222 -6.44 -2.29 3.89
C TYR A 222 -6.84 -3.50 4.75
N LEU A 223 -5.90 -4.10 5.47
CA LEU A 223 -6.15 -5.21 6.38
C LEU A 223 -6.51 -4.70 7.78
N PRO A 224 -7.36 -5.43 8.53
CA PRO A 224 -7.52 -5.17 9.95
C PRO A 224 -6.20 -5.42 10.70
N ALA A 225 -5.87 -4.56 11.67
CA ALA A 225 -4.66 -4.72 12.49
C ALA A 225 -4.60 -6.08 13.22
N SER A 226 -5.76 -6.63 13.58
CA SER A 226 -5.89 -7.93 14.24
C SER A 226 -5.51 -9.11 13.35
N SER A 227 -5.51 -8.94 12.02
CA SER A 227 -5.15 -9.99 11.07
C SER A 227 -3.64 -10.09 10.84
N ILE A 228 -2.87 -9.09 11.28
CA ILE A 228 -1.40 -9.00 11.13
C ILE A 228 -0.73 -8.47 12.41
N PRO A 229 -0.94 -9.12 13.58
CA PRO A 229 -0.60 -8.58 14.90
C PRO A 229 0.89 -8.30 15.10
N SER A 230 1.78 -9.16 14.60
CA SER A 230 3.23 -8.97 14.75
C SER A 230 3.71 -7.67 14.10
N PHE A 231 3.16 -7.34 12.93
CA PHE A 231 3.49 -6.10 12.22
C PHE A 231 2.77 -4.90 12.85
N SER A 232 1.46 -5.02 13.11
CA SER A 232 0.65 -3.89 13.57
C SER A 232 1.05 -3.39 14.96
N ASN A 233 1.47 -4.28 15.86
CA ASN A 233 1.98 -3.92 17.18
C ASN A 233 3.34 -3.21 17.11
N GLY A 234 4.20 -3.61 16.18
CA GLY A 234 5.55 -3.03 15.99
C GLY A 234 5.57 -1.68 15.27
N CYS A 235 4.51 -1.31 14.53
CA CYS A 235 4.48 -0.08 13.72
C CYS A 235 4.74 1.20 14.55
N LEU A 236 4.12 1.32 15.73
CA LEU A 236 4.27 2.50 16.57
C LEU A 236 5.68 2.57 17.18
N SER A 237 6.27 1.44 17.60
CA SER A 237 7.65 1.41 18.08
C SER A 237 8.62 1.76 16.96
N SER A 238 8.41 1.26 15.75
CA SER A 238 9.24 1.60 14.59
C SER A 238 9.26 3.12 14.36
N LEU A 239 8.09 3.78 14.39
CA LEU A 239 8.01 5.24 14.27
C LEU A 239 8.77 5.99 15.37
N LYS A 240 8.73 5.50 16.62
CA LYS A 240 9.47 6.09 17.74
C LYS A 240 10.99 5.97 17.58
N THR A 241 11.45 4.90 16.95
CA THR A 241 12.89 4.59 16.79
C THR A 241 13.52 5.16 15.52
N LEU A 242 12.73 5.82 14.65
CA LEU A 242 13.26 6.37 13.41
C LEU A 242 14.32 7.45 13.68
N PRO A 243 15.36 7.53 12.83
CA PRO A 243 16.34 8.60 12.92
C PRO A 243 15.71 9.94 12.56
N VAL A 244 16.20 11.04 13.14
CA VAL A 244 15.69 12.39 12.88
C VAL A 244 15.80 12.79 11.39
N THR A 245 16.72 12.16 10.66
CA THR A 245 16.93 12.33 9.22
C THR A 245 15.95 11.55 8.33
N ALA A 246 15.07 10.73 8.91
CA ALA A 246 14.08 9.94 8.18
C ALA A 246 13.22 10.80 7.24
N THR A 247 12.95 10.33 6.02
CA THR A 247 12.14 11.05 5.02
C THR A 247 10.67 10.66 5.09
N ALA A 248 9.78 11.45 4.47
CA ALA A 248 8.35 11.13 4.41
C ALA A 248 8.07 9.76 3.79
N ASP A 249 8.93 9.29 2.89
CA ASP A 249 8.82 7.96 2.26
C ASP A 249 9.00 6.82 3.27
N SER A 250 9.76 7.06 4.35
CA SER A 250 10.04 6.05 5.37
C SER A 250 8.93 5.93 6.42
N PHE A 251 8.39 7.07 6.90
CA PHE A 251 7.38 7.07 7.96
C PHE A 251 5.94 7.20 7.44
N GLY A 252 5.73 7.82 6.28
CA GLY A 252 4.41 8.07 5.71
C GLY A 252 3.57 6.80 5.51
N PRO A 253 4.13 5.69 4.98
CA PRO A 253 3.42 4.43 4.87
C PRO A 253 3.02 3.82 6.24
N LEU A 254 3.90 3.91 7.24
CA LEU A 254 3.62 3.46 8.61
C LEU A 254 2.50 4.28 9.26
N LEU A 255 2.55 5.61 9.10
CA LEU A 255 1.48 6.51 9.55
C LEU A 255 0.15 6.16 8.87
N THR A 256 0.16 5.93 7.57
CA THR A 256 -1.05 5.56 6.81
C THR A 256 -1.67 4.27 7.34
N CYS A 257 -0.86 3.27 7.69
CA CYS A 257 -1.33 2.03 8.32
C CYS A 257 -1.95 2.28 9.70
N LEU A 258 -1.25 3.00 10.59
CA LEU A 258 -1.78 3.27 11.93
C LEU A 258 -3.10 4.05 11.88
N ILE A 259 -3.21 5.03 10.98
CA ILE A 259 -4.42 5.81 10.78
C ILE A 259 -5.54 4.95 10.18
N SER A 260 -5.24 4.06 9.22
CA SER A 260 -6.27 3.18 8.64
C SER A 260 -6.79 2.14 9.64
N TRP A 261 -5.98 1.75 10.63
CA TRP A 261 -6.38 0.87 11.72
C TRP A 261 -7.06 1.58 12.91
N GLY A 262 -7.29 2.90 12.82
CA GLY A 262 -7.92 3.66 13.89
C GLY A 262 -7.00 3.98 15.07
N ARG A 263 -5.68 3.79 14.93
CA ARG A 263 -4.67 4.10 15.94
C ARG A 263 -4.13 5.53 15.84
N GLY A 264 -4.94 6.46 15.32
CA GLY A 264 -4.56 7.86 15.16
C GLY A 264 -4.31 8.57 16.50
N ARG A 265 -5.07 8.20 17.54
CA ARG A 265 -4.86 8.68 18.92
C ARG A 265 -3.44 8.43 19.39
N ASP A 266 -2.96 7.19 19.29
CA ASP A 266 -1.60 6.80 19.73
C ASP A 266 -0.51 7.66 19.05
N VAL A 267 -0.72 7.99 17.77
CA VAL A 267 0.19 8.85 17.00
C VAL A 267 0.15 10.30 17.50
N LEU A 268 -1.05 10.85 17.71
CA LEU A 268 -1.20 12.21 18.24
C LEU A 268 -0.66 12.34 19.66
N GLU A 269 -0.88 11.33 20.51
CA GLU A 269 -0.34 11.28 21.87
C GLU A 269 1.19 11.22 21.86
N LEU A 270 1.79 10.44 20.96
CA LEU A 270 3.25 10.43 20.77
C LEU A 270 3.77 11.83 20.41
N ILE A 271 3.13 12.50 19.46
CA ILE A 271 3.52 13.84 19.00
C ILE A 271 3.34 14.86 20.14
N GLY A 272 2.21 14.83 20.85
CA GLY A 272 1.92 15.67 22.00
C GLY A 272 2.98 15.51 23.09
N ASN A 273 3.31 14.27 23.47
CA ASN A 273 4.35 13.97 24.46
C ASN A 273 5.73 14.53 24.05
N TRP A 274 6.13 14.39 22.78
CA TRP A 274 7.39 14.97 22.30
C TRP A 274 7.41 16.50 22.36
N LEU A 275 6.29 17.15 22.04
CA LEU A 275 6.17 18.61 22.10
C LEU A 275 6.15 19.11 23.55
N GLU A 276 5.32 18.53 24.42
CA GLU A 276 5.21 18.93 25.83
C GLU A 276 6.52 18.76 26.61
N LEU A 277 7.24 17.65 26.39
CA LEU A 277 8.55 17.43 27.00
C LEU A 277 9.56 18.50 26.56
N THR A 278 9.51 18.91 25.30
CA THR A 278 10.39 19.96 24.76
C THR A 278 10.04 21.33 25.35
N LEU A 279 8.76 21.68 25.39
CA LEU A 279 8.28 22.98 25.93
C LEU A 279 8.53 23.10 27.44
N THR A 280 8.26 22.04 28.20
CA THR A 280 8.50 22.03 29.65
C THR A 280 9.99 22.09 29.97
N SER A 281 10.84 21.46 29.16
CA SER A 281 12.30 21.54 29.32
C SER A 281 12.82 22.95 29.05
N ARG A 282 12.27 23.63 28.02
CA ARG A 282 12.57 25.05 27.76
C ARG A 282 12.14 25.94 28.92
N GLN A 283 10.94 25.72 29.47
CA GLN A 283 10.41 26.52 30.56
C GLN A 283 11.21 26.36 31.87
N LYS A 284 11.66 25.14 32.17
CA LYS A 284 12.56 24.89 33.31
C LYS A 284 13.93 25.57 33.16
N MET A 285 14.50 25.60 31.96
CA MET A 285 15.74 26.36 31.73
C MET A 285 15.51 27.86 31.96
N THR A 286 14.43 28.45 31.41
CA THR A 286 14.14 29.88 31.65
C THR A 286 13.84 30.20 33.12
N ASP A 287 13.18 29.29 33.84
CA ASP A 287 12.88 29.46 35.27
C ASP A 287 14.11 29.25 36.17
N GLU A 288 15.09 28.44 35.75
CA GLU A 288 16.37 28.28 36.46
C GLU A 288 17.27 29.51 36.26
N TYR A 289 17.35 30.07 35.04
CA TYR A 289 18.05 31.34 34.81
C TYR A 289 17.38 32.53 35.53
N ALA A 290 16.05 32.52 35.67
CA ALA A 290 15.33 33.54 36.44
C ALA A 290 15.47 33.37 37.97
N LYS A 291 15.83 32.18 38.47
CA LYS A 291 16.06 31.90 39.90
C LYS A 291 17.52 32.06 40.33
N GLU A 292 18.47 31.99 39.38
CA GLU A 292 19.88 32.30 39.65
C GLU A 292 20.12 33.80 39.91
N GLU A 293 19.20 34.70 39.54
CA GLU A 293 19.25 36.11 39.95
C GLU A 293 18.69 36.38 41.37
N GLU A 294 18.01 35.41 42.02
CA GLU A 294 17.33 35.68 43.31
C GLU A 294 17.64 34.73 44.49
N GLN A 295 18.43 33.65 44.36
CA GLN A 295 18.74 32.78 45.52
C GLN A 295 20.19 32.31 45.63
N ASP A 296 21.06 33.21 46.06
CA ASP A 296 22.07 32.87 47.07
C ASP A 296 21.34 32.61 48.41
N LYS A 297 21.58 31.44 49.02
CA LYS A 297 20.98 30.89 50.27
C LYS A 297 19.70 30.05 50.12
N SER A 298 19.86 28.73 49.90
CA SER A 298 19.59 27.69 50.92
C SER A 298 19.53 26.28 50.31
N ARG A 299 20.51 25.44 50.66
CA ARG A 299 20.55 24.01 50.31
C ARG A 299 19.57 23.20 51.18
N LYS A 300 18.55 22.58 50.57
CA LYS A 300 17.89 21.40 51.15
C LYS A 300 17.76 20.26 50.12
N LYS A 301 18.35 19.12 50.47
CA LYS A 301 18.40 17.85 49.73
C LYS A 301 16.99 17.34 49.39
N LYS A 302 16.66 17.18 48.10
CA LYS A 302 15.45 16.50 47.63
C LYS A 302 15.80 15.07 47.19
N LYS A 303 15.10 14.08 47.77
CA LYS A 303 15.25 12.64 47.52
C LYS A 303 14.90 12.31 46.06
N ARG A 304 15.84 11.68 45.35
CA ARG A 304 15.64 11.10 44.01
C ARG A 304 14.65 9.93 44.09
N ARG A 305 13.47 10.08 43.49
CA ARG A 305 12.65 8.94 43.05
C ARG A 305 13.11 8.56 41.66
N VAL A 306 13.62 7.35 41.50
CA VAL A 306 14.01 6.78 40.21
C VAL A 306 12.74 6.31 39.53
N ALA A 307 12.19 7.16 38.64
CA ALA A 307 11.22 6.70 37.66
C ALA A 307 12.01 6.10 36.50
N PHE A 308 11.70 4.86 36.14
CA PHE A 308 12.22 4.21 34.94
C PHE A 308 11.61 4.93 33.74
N VAL A 309 12.31 5.95 33.23
CA VAL A 309 11.96 6.62 31.97
C VAL A 309 12.78 5.93 30.90
N GLU A 310 12.13 5.10 30.10
CA GLU A 310 12.71 4.60 28.87
C GLU A 310 13.09 5.81 28.00
N PRO A 311 14.37 6.02 27.65
CA PRO A 311 14.84 7.30 27.16
C PRO A 311 14.56 7.40 25.66
N VAL A 312 13.29 7.52 25.29
CA VAL A 312 12.96 8.04 23.96
C VAL A 312 13.25 9.53 24.03
N GLN A 313 14.40 9.95 23.50
CA GLN A 313 14.70 11.37 23.34
C GLN A 313 13.54 12.03 22.59
N PRO A 314 12.96 13.14 23.12
CA PRO A 314 11.84 13.78 22.46
C PRO A 314 12.26 14.26 21.07
N GLN A 315 11.47 13.93 20.05
CA GLN A 315 11.72 14.31 18.65
C GLN A 315 10.63 15.29 18.14
N PRO A 316 10.56 16.53 18.65
CA PRO A 316 9.48 17.46 18.33
C PRO A 316 9.40 17.81 16.84
N LEU A 317 10.55 17.98 16.18
CA LEU A 317 10.59 18.25 14.74
C LEU A 317 10.06 17.08 13.92
N MET A 318 10.36 15.84 14.33
CA MET A 318 9.81 14.65 13.69
C MET A 318 8.29 14.58 13.89
N GLY A 319 7.81 14.90 15.10
CA GLY A 319 6.39 15.00 15.39
C GLY A 319 5.65 15.99 14.46
N LEU A 320 6.23 17.17 14.22
CA LEU A 320 5.67 18.14 13.27
C LEU A 320 5.64 17.61 11.83
N ARG A 321 6.69 16.90 11.41
CA ARG A 321 6.74 16.26 10.08
C ARG A 321 5.72 15.14 9.94
N PHE A 322 5.42 14.41 11.01
CA PHE A 322 4.34 13.42 11.01
C PHE A 322 2.99 14.10 10.82
N LEU A 323 2.72 15.22 11.53
CA LEU A 323 1.50 16.00 11.33
C LEU A 323 1.37 16.49 9.89
N ASP A 324 2.42 17.10 9.35
CA ASP A 324 2.44 17.61 7.98
C ASP A 324 2.08 16.51 6.97
N CYS A 325 2.68 15.32 7.12
CA CYS A 325 2.37 14.15 6.29
C CYS A 325 0.91 13.69 6.42
N ILE A 326 0.40 13.56 7.66
CA ILE A 326 -0.98 13.10 7.91
C ILE A 326 -2.01 14.08 7.32
N PHE A 327 -1.80 15.39 7.51
CA PHE A 327 -2.75 16.41 7.07
C PHE A 327 -2.66 16.74 5.57
N SER A 328 -1.49 16.50 4.96
CA SER A 328 -1.30 16.60 3.51
C SER A 328 -2.01 15.49 2.74
N HIS A 329 -2.16 14.30 3.33
CA HIS A 329 -2.82 13.16 2.69
C HIS A 329 -4.32 13.09 3.01
N TYR A 330 -5.18 13.40 2.04
CA TYR A 330 -6.64 13.51 2.24
C TYR A 330 -7.29 12.31 2.95
N PRO A 331 -7.06 11.03 2.55
CA PRO A 331 -7.65 9.89 3.25
C PRO A 331 -7.24 9.79 4.72
N SER A 332 -5.98 10.09 5.03
CA SER A 332 -5.44 10.02 6.39
C SER A 332 -6.04 11.13 7.25
N ARG A 333 -6.07 12.36 6.71
CA ARG A 333 -6.74 13.51 7.34
C ARG A 333 -8.21 13.24 7.63
N ALA A 334 -8.96 12.75 6.64
CA ALA A 334 -10.40 12.52 6.80
C ALA A 334 -10.71 11.50 7.91
N ARG A 335 -9.96 10.39 7.97
CA ARG A 335 -10.12 9.39 9.04
C ARG A 335 -9.71 9.94 10.41
N LEU A 336 -8.56 10.62 10.48
CA LEU A 336 -8.08 11.18 11.75
C LEU A 336 -9.08 12.20 12.32
N LEU A 337 -9.59 13.12 11.49
CA LEU A 337 -10.57 14.12 11.91
C LEU A 337 -11.94 13.51 12.24
N GLN A 338 -12.26 12.33 11.73
CA GLN A 338 -13.50 11.64 12.09
C GLN A 338 -13.40 10.98 13.48
N SER A 339 -12.22 10.49 13.85
CA SER A 339 -12.03 9.64 15.05
C SER A 339 -11.30 10.33 16.20
N CYS A 340 -10.56 11.42 15.95
CA CYS A 340 -9.62 12.01 16.91
C CYS A 340 -9.72 13.55 17.02
N THR A 341 -10.91 14.13 16.86
CA THR A 341 -11.08 15.60 16.88
C THR A 341 -10.61 16.24 18.17
N ASN A 342 -10.88 15.61 19.32
CA ASN A 342 -10.53 16.16 20.63
C ASN A 342 -9.02 16.18 20.83
N GLU A 343 -8.34 15.10 20.45
CA GLU A 343 -6.89 14.96 20.53
C GLU A 343 -6.18 15.97 19.61
N VAL A 344 -6.75 16.26 18.44
CA VAL A 344 -6.25 17.33 17.57
C VAL A 344 -6.42 18.71 18.22
N ILE A 345 -7.55 18.97 18.90
CA ILE A 345 -7.78 20.23 19.63
C ILE A 345 -6.78 20.39 20.79
N GLU A 346 -6.52 19.32 21.55
CA GLU A 346 -5.51 19.30 22.61
C GLU A 346 -4.12 19.60 22.05
N LEU A 347 -3.76 18.99 20.92
CA LEU A 347 -2.49 19.25 20.26
C LEU A 347 -2.35 20.71 19.78
N ILE A 348 -3.43 21.30 19.27
CA ILE A 348 -3.48 22.73 18.94
C ILE A 348 -3.26 23.59 20.20
N ALA A 349 -3.84 23.22 21.34
CA ALA A 349 -3.62 23.94 22.60
C ALA A 349 -2.16 23.86 23.06
N ILE A 350 -1.50 22.71 22.89
CA ILE A 350 -0.06 22.55 23.17
C ILE A 350 0.76 23.46 22.27
N LEU A 351 0.49 23.46 20.96
CA LEU A 351 1.20 24.30 19.99
C LEU A 351 0.99 25.80 20.26
N LYS A 352 -0.21 26.22 20.68
CA LYS A 352 -0.50 27.62 21.06
C LYS A 352 0.28 28.09 22.28
N LYS A 353 0.67 27.19 23.20
CA LYS A 353 1.55 27.56 24.33
C LYS A 353 3.01 27.81 23.90
N ALA A 354 3.39 27.34 22.70
CA ALA A 354 4.74 27.48 22.17
C ALA A 354 4.95 28.74 21.32
N MET A 355 3.85 29.31 20.81
CA MET A 355 3.79 30.60 20.10
C MET A 355 3.63 31.73 21.11
#